data_AF-A0A381SD50-F1
#
_entry.id   AF-A0A381SD50-F1
#
_cell.length_a   1.000
_cell.length_b   1.000
_cell.length_c   1.000
_cell.angle_alpha   90.00
_cell.angle_beta   90.00
_cell.angle_gamma   90.00
#
_symmetry.space_group_name_H-M   'P 1'
#
loop_
_entity.id
_entity.type
_entity.pdbx_description
1 polymer ?
#
loop_
_entity_poly.entity_id
_entity_poly.type
_entity_poly.pdbx_seq_one_letter_code
_entity_poly.pdbx_strand_id
1 'polypeptide(L)'
;VILRTAVRLILPLTFLFAVYAALKGHNGPGGGFIAGLVASVGLCTYRMSYGDRAFHRLVPLHPRWLVFAGLGLAVGVAALPLAVGKPVLMSTATSVHLGDADLHLVSSTAFDLGVLMVVVGVAIGMISRLDEEAER
;
A
#
# COMPACT_ATOMS: atom_id res chain seq x y z
N VAL A 1 26.10 -11.89 0.99
CA VAL A 1 26.55 -10.59 1.53
C VAL A 1 26.11 -9.42 0.64
N ILE A 2 26.41 -9.43 -0.66
CA ILE A 2 26.05 -8.35 -1.61
C ILE A 2 24.56 -8.00 -1.60
N LEU A 3 23.67 -8.98 -1.80
CA LEU A 3 22.21 -8.76 -1.83
C LEU A 3 21.69 -8.12 -0.54
N ARG A 4 22.14 -8.60 0.62
CA ARG A 4 21.72 -8.08 1.93
C ARG A 4 22.12 -6.62 2.11
N THR A 5 23.31 -6.25 1.66
CA THR A 5 23.79 -4.87 1.67
C THR A 5 22.99 -3.99 0.71
N ALA A 6 22.71 -4.47 -0.51
CA ALA A 6 21.91 -3.73 -1.50
C ALA A 6 20.48 -3.48 -1.00
N VAL A 7 19.82 -4.52 -0.46
CA VAL A 7 18.45 -4.42 0.08
C VAL A 7 18.33 -3.42 1.22
N ARG A 8 19.38 -3.27 2.04
CA ARG A 8 19.39 -2.25 3.12
C ARG A 8 19.17 -0.83 2.58
N LEU A 9 19.62 -0.56 1.34
CA LEU A 9 19.41 0.71 0.65
C LEU A 9 18.14 0.68 -0.21
N ILE A 10 17.89 -0.40 -0.93
CA ILE A 10 16.74 -0.52 -1.86
C ILE A 10 15.41 -0.43 -1.11
N LEU A 11 15.28 -1.08 0.05
CA LEU A 11 14.02 -1.13 0.79
C LEU A 11 13.46 0.28 1.12
N PRO A 12 14.20 1.17 1.82
CA PRO A 12 13.69 2.51 2.10
C PRO A 12 13.43 3.33 0.82
N LEU A 13 14.23 3.15 -0.24
CA LEU A 13 13.97 3.81 -1.52
C LEU A 13 12.66 3.33 -2.17
N THR A 14 12.39 2.02 -2.16
CA THR A 14 11.13 1.48 -2.70
C THR A 14 9.92 1.99 -1.93
N PHE A 15 10.00 2.10 -0.60
CA PHE A 15 8.94 2.69 0.21
C PHE A 15 8.77 4.18 -0.05
N LEU A 16 9.87 4.93 -0.18
CA LEU A 16 9.81 6.35 -0.52
C LEU A 16 9.13 6.57 -1.88
N PHE A 17 9.50 5.76 -2.89
CA PHE A 17 8.88 5.82 -4.20
C PHE A 17 7.41 5.39 -4.17
N ALA A 18 7.06 4.36 -3.40
CA ALA A 18 5.67 3.93 -3.23
C ALA A 18 4.82 5.05 -2.63
N VAL A 19 5.30 5.73 -1.58
CA VAL A 19 4.61 6.88 -0.98
C VAL A 19 4.46 8.01 -2.00
N TYR A 20 5.54 8.34 -2.73
CA TYR A 20 5.48 9.34 -3.79
C TYR A 20 4.45 8.99 -4.88
N ALA A 21 4.45 7.76 -5.37
CA ALA A 21 3.52 7.29 -6.40
C ALA A 21 2.07 7.31 -5.90
N ALA A 22 1.82 6.93 -4.64
CA ALA A 22 0.50 6.99 -4.03
C ALA A 22 -0.01 8.43 -3.93
N LEU A 23 0.84 9.37 -3.49
CA LEU A 23 0.48 10.78 -3.36
C LEU A 23 0.30 11.46 -4.73
N LYS A 24 1.12 11.12 -5.74
CA LYS A 24 1.06 11.73 -7.08
C LYS A 24 -0.14 11.28 -7.92
N GLY A 25 -0.81 10.17 -7.55
CA GLY A 25 -1.86 9.55 -8.35
C GLY A 25 -3.02 10.46 -8.77
N HIS A 26 -3.31 11.51 -7.99
CA HIS A 26 -4.35 12.49 -8.32
C HIS A 26 -3.99 13.48 -9.44
N ASN A 27 -2.70 13.73 -9.67
CA ASN A 27 -2.20 14.79 -10.56
C ASN A 27 -1.42 14.24 -11.77
N GLY A 28 -1.24 12.92 -11.87
CA GLY A 28 -0.47 12.29 -12.94
C GLY A 28 -0.39 10.78 -12.80
N PRO A 29 0.38 10.10 -13.66
CA PRO A 29 0.54 8.65 -13.60
C PRO A 29 1.11 8.22 -12.24
N GLY A 30 0.40 7.31 -11.56
CA GLY A 30 0.67 6.89 -10.19
C GLY A 30 -0.53 6.17 -9.57
N GLY A 31 -0.72 6.34 -8.26
CA GLY A 31 -1.87 5.84 -7.51
C GLY A 31 -1.58 4.63 -6.63
N GLY A 32 -2.62 4.19 -5.92
CA GLY A 32 -2.54 3.14 -4.90
C GLY A 32 -2.03 1.79 -5.41
N PHE A 33 -2.42 1.40 -6.63
CA PHE A 33 -2.05 0.10 -7.20
C PHE A 33 -0.54 -0.01 -7.50
N ILE A 34 0.02 0.95 -8.24
CA ILE A 34 1.46 0.97 -8.59
C ILE A 34 2.30 1.12 -7.32
N ALA A 35 1.88 1.99 -6.40
CA ALA A 35 2.53 2.14 -5.10
C ALA A 35 2.56 0.82 -4.32
N GLY A 36 1.44 0.09 -4.30
CA GLY A 36 1.34 -1.23 -3.68
C GLY A 36 2.25 -2.27 -4.33
N LEU A 37 2.36 -2.29 -5.65
CA LEU A 37 3.28 -3.18 -6.36
C LEU A 37 4.75 -2.89 -6.02
N VAL A 38 5.16 -1.61 -6.02
CA VAL A 38 6.55 -1.24 -5.69
C VAL A 38 6.87 -1.59 -4.24
N ALA A 39 5.97 -1.29 -3.30
CA ALA A 39 6.14 -1.68 -1.90
C ALA A 39 6.24 -3.20 -1.75
N SER A 40 5.40 -3.95 -2.47
CA SER A 40 5.43 -5.42 -2.49
C SER A 40 6.77 -5.93 -2.98
N VAL A 41 7.29 -5.45 -4.11
CA VAL A 41 8.60 -5.85 -4.64
C VAL A 41 9.71 -5.58 -3.62
N GLY A 42 9.70 -4.42 -2.97
CA GLY A 42 10.66 -4.09 -1.90
C GLY A 42 10.61 -5.10 -0.75
N LEU A 43 9.41 -5.40 -0.26
CA LEU A 43 9.17 -6.38 0.81
C LEU A 43 9.56 -7.81 0.41
N CYS A 44 9.30 -8.22 -0.81
CA CYS A 44 9.68 -9.53 -1.35
C CYS A 44 11.20 -9.68 -1.39
N THR A 45 11.88 -8.65 -1.91
CA THR A 45 13.35 -8.62 -1.99
C THR A 45 13.96 -8.61 -0.58
N TYR A 46 13.31 -7.94 0.38
CA TYR A 46 13.71 -7.99 1.78
C TYR A 46 13.59 -9.39 2.35
N ARG A 47 12.44 -10.05 2.19
CA ARG A 47 12.22 -11.43 2.64
C ARG A 47 13.23 -12.40 2.04
N MET A 48 13.51 -12.32 0.75
CA MET A 48 14.52 -13.16 0.07
C MET A 48 15.93 -12.98 0.65
N SER A 49 16.30 -11.76 1.06
CA SER A 49 17.68 -11.48 1.51
C SER A 49 17.90 -11.67 3.02
N TYR A 50 16.88 -11.42 3.85
CA TYR A 50 16.95 -11.48 5.31
C TYR A 50 16.28 -12.74 5.90
N GLY A 51 15.46 -13.44 5.11
CA GLY A 51 14.72 -14.63 5.51
C GLY A 51 13.38 -14.30 6.19
N ASP A 52 12.54 -15.33 6.34
CA ASP A 52 11.16 -15.18 6.79
C ASP A 52 11.04 -14.68 8.25
N ARG A 53 11.94 -15.11 9.14
CA ARG A 53 11.99 -14.63 10.53
C ARG A 53 12.20 -13.12 10.63
N ALA A 54 13.06 -12.56 9.78
CA ALA A 54 13.31 -11.11 9.76
C ALA A 54 12.14 -10.37 9.10
N PHE A 55 11.55 -10.96 8.06
CA PHE A 55 10.35 -10.44 7.42
C PHE A 55 9.17 -10.32 8.40
N HIS A 56 8.88 -11.35 9.18
CA HIS A 56 7.82 -11.33 10.20
C HIS A 56 8.06 -10.31 11.33
N ARG A 57 9.32 -9.95 11.60
CA ARG A 57 9.64 -8.84 12.52
C ARG A 57 9.36 -7.47 11.90
N LEU A 58 9.55 -7.33 10.58
CA LEU A 58 9.27 -6.09 9.85
C LEU A 58 7.76 -5.90 9.62
N VAL A 59 7.07 -6.97 9.24
CA VAL A 59 5.61 -6.99 8.98
C VAL A 59 4.98 -8.04 9.90
N PRO A 60 4.62 -7.68 11.14
CA PRO A 60 4.06 -8.62 12.12
C PRO A 60 2.58 -8.95 11.89
N LEU A 61 1.95 -8.25 10.94
CA LEU A 61 0.53 -8.42 10.63
C LEU A 61 0.33 -9.54 9.61
N HIS A 62 -0.65 -10.40 9.85
CA HIS A 62 -1.04 -11.37 8.83
C HIS A 62 -1.57 -10.66 7.58
N PRO A 63 -1.21 -11.12 6.36
CA PRO A 63 -1.60 -10.45 5.12
C PRO A 63 -3.12 -10.30 4.95
N ARG A 64 -3.89 -11.27 5.49
CA ARG A 64 -5.36 -11.23 5.51
C ARG A 64 -5.94 -9.97 6.17
N TRP A 65 -5.31 -9.48 7.24
CA TRP A 65 -5.78 -8.28 7.95
C TRP A 65 -5.50 -7.02 7.16
N LEU A 66 -4.38 -7.01 6.43
CA LEU A 66 -4.04 -5.90 5.55
C LEU A 66 -5.04 -5.79 4.39
N VAL A 67 -5.42 -6.92 3.79
CA VAL A 67 -6.48 -6.99 2.77
C VAL A 67 -7.83 -6.54 3.33
N PHE A 68 -8.23 -7.07 4.49
CA PHE A 68 -9.51 -6.72 5.11
C PHE A 68 -9.60 -5.22 5.42
N ALA A 69 -8.56 -4.65 6.05
CA ALA A 69 -8.52 -3.23 6.37
C ALA A 69 -8.48 -2.35 5.10
N GLY A 70 -7.70 -2.74 4.10
CA GLY A 70 -7.63 -2.01 2.83
C GLY A 70 -8.95 -2.02 2.07
N LEU A 71 -9.62 -3.17 1.99
CA LEU A 71 -10.93 -3.30 1.36
C LEU A 71 -12.00 -2.53 2.13
N GLY A 72 -12.00 -2.62 3.47
CA GLY A 72 -12.91 -1.85 4.32
C GLY A 72 -12.76 -0.35 4.14
N LEU A 73 -11.51 0.14 4.05
CA LEU A 73 -11.22 1.54 3.76
C LEU A 73 -11.74 1.94 2.37
N ALA A 74 -11.42 1.18 1.33
CA ALA A 74 -11.83 1.47 -0.05
C ALA A 74 -13.36 1.50 -0.20
N VAL A 75 -14.05 0.50 0.35
CA VAL A 75 -15.52 0.42 0.34
C VAL A 75 -16.12 1.56 1.17
N GLY A 76 -15.58 1.85 2.36
CA GLY A 76 -16.05 2.95 3.20
C GLY A 76 -15.96 4.30 2.49
N VAL A 77 -14.83 4.59 1.85
CA VAL A 77 -14.63 5.82 1.08
C VAL A 77 -15.54 5.86 -0.14
N ALA A 78 -15.70 4.75 -0.86
CA ALA A 78 -16.57 4.66 -2.05
C ALA A 78 -18.05 4.83 -1.73
N ALA A 79 -18.49 4.36 -0.55
CA ALA A 79 -19.87 4.42 -0.09
C ALA A 79 -20.22 5.72 0.63
N LEU A 80 -19.24 6.45 1.17
CA LEU A 80 -19.47 7.70 1.92
C LEU A 80 -20.34 8.73 1.18
N PRO A 81 -20.20 8.95 -0.16
CA PRO A 81 -21.07 9.88 -0.89
C PRO A 81 -22.56 9.49 -0.87
N LEU A 82 -22.88 8.19 -0.78
CA LEU A 82 -24.28 7.72 -0.74
C LEU A 82 -25.01 8.23 0.50
N ALA A 83 -24.30 8.39 1.62
CA ALA A 83 -24.87 8.93 2.87
C ALA A 83 -25.34 10.39 2.72
N VAL A 84 -24.87 11.10 1.69
CA VAL A 84 -25.19 12.50 1.40
C VAL A 84 -26.01 12.62 0.09
N GLY A 85 -26.59 11.51 -0.39
CA GLY A 85 -27.42 11.48 -1.60
C GLY A 85 -26.65 11.66 -2.92
N LYS A 86 -25.33 11.50 -2.89
CA LYS A 86 -24.46 11.58 -4.07
C LYS A 86 -24.19 10.19 -4.67
N PRO A 87 -23.83 10.09 -5.96
CA PRO A 87 -23.44 8.81 -6.55
C PRO A 87 -22.26 8.14 -5.82
N VAL A 88 -22.26 6.81 -5.78
CA VAL A 88 -21.13 5.98 -5.34
C VAL A 88 -19.85 6.36 -6.09
N LEU A 89 -18.70 6.29 -5.41
CA LEU A 89 -17.38 6.67 -5.94
C LEU A 89 -17.23 8.15 -6.35
N MET A 90 -18.20 9.01 -6.02
CA MET A 90 -18.07 10.44 -6.26
C MET A 90 -16.94 11.02 -5.41
N SER A 91 -15.84 11.36 -6.07
CA SER A 91 -14.69 11.98 -5.42
C SER A 91 -15.00 13.42 -5.03
N THR A 92 -14.89 13.73 -3.74
CA THR A 92 -14.91 15.10 -3.22
C THR A 92 -13.49 15.50 -2.84
N ALA A 93 -13.08 16.72 -3.19
CA ALA A 93 -11.83 17.32 -2.74
C ALA A 93 -12.09 18.06 -1.43
N THR A 94 -11.33 17.74 -0.38
CA THR A 94 -11.37 18.45 0.90
C THR A 94 -9.98 19.03 1.14
N SER A 95 -9.87 20.36 1.17
CA SER A 95 -8.63 21.02 1.57
C SER A 95 -8.49 20.93 3.09
N VAL A 96 -7.53 20.14 3.56
CA VAL A 96 -7.14 20.13 4.97
C VAL A 96 -5.99 21.12 5.10
N HIS A 97 -6.22 22.20 5.85
CA HIS A 97 -5.18 23.19 6.13
C HIS A 97 -4.33 22.66 7.29
N LEU A 98 -3.07 22.32 7.02
CA LEU A 98 -2.11 21.90 8.04
C LEU A 98 -1.06 23.00 8.21
N GLY A 99 -1.37 23.99 9.05
CA GLY A 99 -0.54 25.20 9.20
C GLY A 99 -0.55 26.05 7.93
N ASP A 100 0.62 26.46 7.44
CA ASP A 100 0.79 27.25 6.19
C ASP A 100 0.81 26.39 4.91
N ALA A 101 0.54 25.08 5.01
CA ALA A 101 0.50 24.17 3.87
C ALA A 101 -0.93 23.71 3.58
N ASP A 102 -1.46 24.12 2.42
CA ASP A 102 -2.74 23.64 1.90
C ASP A 102 -2.58 22.24 1.33
N LEU A 103 -2.91 21.21 2.11
CA LEU A 103 -3.00 19.84 1.61
C LEU A 103 -4.38 19.63 0.98
N HIS A 104 -4.39 19.66 -0.36
CA HIS A 104 -5.54 19.25 -1.17
C HIS A 104 -5.71 17.73 -1.09
N LEU A 105 -6.30 17.25 0.01
CA LEU A 105 -6.61 15.84 0.21
C LEU A 105 -7.90 15.51 -0.55
N VAL A 106 -7.73 14.81 -1.66
CA VAL A 106 -8.86 14.28 -2.41
C VAL A 106 -9.27 12.96 -1.77
N SER A 107 -10.57 12.73 -1.59
CA SER A 107 -11.09 11.44 -1.08
C SER A 107 -10.56 10.24 -1.88
N SER A 108 -10.22 10.43 -3.16
CA SER A 108 -9.54 9.42 -3.99
C SER A 108 -8.19 8.95 -3.42
N THR A 109 -7.44 9.79 -2.69
CA THR A 109 -6.19 9.40 -2.04
C THR A 109 -6.43 8.38 -0.93
N ALA A 110 -7.52 8.51 -0.17
CA ALA A 110 -7.89 7.53 0.84
C ALA A 110 -8.36 6.22 0.21
N PHE A 111 -9.11 6.29 -0.90
CA PHE A 111 -9.47 5.10 -1.67
C PHE A 111 -8.22 4.36 -2.17
N ASP A 112 -7.27 5.10 -2.76
CA ASP A 112 -6.00 4.56 -3.26
C ASP A 112 -5.14 3.95 -2.14
N LEU A 113 -5.15 4.53 -0.93
CA LEU A 113 -4.49 3.93 0.22
C LEU A 113 -5.08 2.55 0.55
N GLY A 114 -6.40 2.40 0.42
CA GLY A 114 -7.09 1.12 0.60
C GLY A 114 -6.66 0.09 -0.45
N VAL A 115 -6.59 0.52 -1.71
CA VAL A 115 -6.07 -0.30 -2.82
C VAL A 115 -4.62 -0.71 -2.57
N LEU A 116 -3.75 0.19 -2.13
CA LEU A 116 -2.36 -0.08 -1.79
C LEU A 116 -2.25 -1.20 -0.74
N MET A 117 -3.02 -1.09 0.35
CA MET A 117 -3.05 -2.10 1.41
C MET A 117 -3.49 -3.47 0.88
N VAL A 118 -4.54 -3.51 0.04
CA VAL A 118 -5.01 -4.75 -0.59
C VAL A 118 -3.92 -5.37 -1.46
N VAL A 119 -3.29 -4.59 -2.33
CA VAL A 119 -2.23 -5.09 -3.23
C VAL A 119 -1.06 -5.67 -2.44
N VAL A 120 -0.58 -4.94 -1.42
CA VAL A 120 0.52 -5.41 -0.56
C VAL A 120 0.12 -6.69 0.20
N GLY A 121 -1.09 -6.73 0.75
CA GLY A 121 -1.59 -7.89 1.49
C GLY A 121 -1.74 -9.12 0.60
N VAL A 122 -2.29 -8.97 -0.60
CA VAL A 122 -2.41 -10.07 -1.57
C VAL A 122 -1.03 -10.55 -2.01
N ALA A 123 -0.12 -9.65 -2.38
CA ALA A 123 1.22 -10.03 -2.86
C ALA A 123 2.02 -10.80 -1.81
N ILE A 124 2.07 -10.30 -0.56
CA ILE A 124 2.73 -11.00 0.54
C ILE A 124 2.05 -12.35 0.80
N GLY A 125 0.72 -12.36 0.84
CA GLY A 125 -0.06 -13.58 1.08
C GLY A 125 0.23 -14.66 0.03
N MET A 126 0.23 -14.29 -1.26
CA MET A 126 0.56 -15.21 -2.35
C MET A 126 1.96 -15.78 -2.19
N ILE A 127 2.96 -14.95 -1.90
CA ILE A 127 4.35 -15.41 -1.78
C ILE A 127 4.54 -16.29 -0.56
N SER A 128 3.87 -16.00 0.57
CA SER A 128 3.85 -16.90 1.72
C SER A 128 3.25 -18.25 1.39
N ARG A 129 2.16 -18.31 0.63
CA ARG A 129 1.55 -19.57 0.21
C ARG A 129 2.44 -20.38 -0.73
N LEU A 130 3.09 -19.72 -1.68
CA LEU A 130 4.00 -20.38 -2.62
C LEU A 130 5.23 -20.95 -1.91
N ASP A 131 5.75 -20.24 -0.91
CA ASP A 131 6.89 -20.72 -0.09
C ASP A 131 6.49 -21.95 0.74
N GLU A 132 5.31 -21.90 1.39
CA GLU A 132 4.74 -23.04 2.13
C GLU A 132 4.53 -24.28 1.26
N GLU A 133 4.14 -24.10 -0.01
CA GLU A 133 3.97 -25.19 -0.97
C GLU A 133 5.29 -25.71 -1.52
N ALA A 134 6.29 -24.86 -1.72
CA ALA A 134 7.61 -25.26 -2.22
C ALA A 134 8.43 -26.05 -1.19
N GLU A 135 8.15 -25.85 0.11
CA GLU A 135 8.79 -26.60 1.21
C GLU A 135 8.13 -27.96 1.50
N ARG A 136 6.98 -28.28 0.90
CA ARG A 136 6.29 -29.57 1.01
C ARG A 136 6.80 -30.60 0.00
#